data_AF-A0A3D4TMT6-F1
#
_entry.id   AF-A0A3D4TMT6-F1
#
_cell.length_a   1.000
_cell.length_b   1.000
_cell.length_c   1.000
_cell.angle_alpha   90.00
_cell.angle_beta   90.00
_cell.angle_gamma   90.00
#
_symmetry.space_group_name_H-M   'P 1'
#
loop_
_entity.id
_entity.type
_entity.pdbx_description
1 polymer ?
#
loop_
_entity_poly.entity_id
_entity_poly.type
_entity_poly.pdbx_seq_one_letter_code
_entity_poly.pdbx_strand_id
1 'polypeptide(L)' 'ADAIVVGHDDAIPYPPATANLHHEVELVVAIGRDAPAGELAVADADALVYGYAVGLDLTRRDL' A
#
# COMPACT_ATOMS: atom_id res chain seq x y z
N ALA A 1 -2.74 -7.46 3.38
CA ALA A 1 -3.51 -6.26 3.70
C ALA A 1 -4.97 -6.53 3.34
N ASP A 2 -5.86 -6.66 4.32
CA ASP A 2 -7.24 -7.10 4.08
C ASP A 2 -8.24 -5.95 3.87
N ALA A 3 -7.79 -4.69 3.88
CA ALA A 3 -8.66 -3.55 3.61
C ALA A 3 -7.88 -2.39 2.95
N ILE A 4 -8.42 -1.87 1.85
CA ILE A 4 -8.10 -0.53 1.35
C ILE A 4 -9.20 0.38 1.90
N VAL A 5 -8.82 1.39 2.66
CA VAL A 5 -9.75 2.39 3.18
C VAL A 5 -9.70 3.60 2.26
N VAL A 6 -10.83 3.92 1.64
CA VAL A 6 -10.97 4.97 0.61
C VAL A 6 -11.87 6.07 1.16
N GLY A 7 -11.36 6.81 2.14
CA GLY A 7 -12.04 7.96 2.74
C GLY A 7 -11.13 8.66 3.75
N HIS A 8 -11.09 9.99 3.73
CA HIS A 8 -10.44 10.78 4.78
C HIS A 8 -11.30 10.68 6.05
N ASP A 9 -10.66 10.40 7.19
CA ASP A 9 -11.30 10.20 8.50
C ASP A 9 -12.22 8.97 8.63
N ASP A 10 -12.19 8.04 7.68
CA ASP A 10 -12.88 6.76 7.83
C ASP A 10 -12.24 5.96 8.98
N ALA A 11 -13.10 5.45 9.86
CA ALA A 11 -12.65 4.68 11.02
C ALA A 11 -12.07 3.33 10.58
N ILE A 12 -10.84 3.04 11.03
CA ILE A 12 -10.23 1.71 10.92
C ILE A 12 -10.49 0.97 12.23
N PRO A 13 -11.32 -0.09 12.24
CA PRO A 13 -11.53 -0.88 13.45
C PRO A 13 -10.21 -1.48 13.92
N TYR A 14 -9.93 -1.39 15.22
CA TYR A 14 -8.76 -2.01 15.80
C TYR A 14 -8.87 -3.54 15.64
N PRO A 15 -7.89 -4.21 15.01
CA PRO A 15 -8.01 -5.62 14.68
C PRO A 15 -8.00 -6.50 15.94
N PRO A 16 -8.75 -7.62 15.95
CA PRO A 16 -8.74 -8.54 17.08
C PRO A 16 -7.37 -9.22 17.24
N ALA A 17 -7.16 -9.80 18.43
CA ALA A 17 -5.99 -10.61 18.80
C ALA A 17 -4.64 -9.87 18.83
N THR A 18 -4.63 -8.54 18.94
CA THR A 18 -3.42 -7.73 19.17
C THR A 18 -3.70 -6.69 20.25
N ALA A 19 -2.67 -6.28 20.98
CA ALA A 19 -2.66 -5.05 21.78
C ALA A 19 -1.53 -4.10 21.33
N ASN A 20 -0.85 -4.45 20.24
CA ASN A 20 0.37 -3.78 19.77
C ASN A 20 0.29 -3.47 18.27
N LEU A 21 -0.65 -2.60 17.87
CA LEU A 21 -0.81 -2.14 16.50
C LEU A 21 0.02 -0.88 16.24
N HIS A 22 0.88 -0.93 15.22
CA HIS A 22 1.74 0.18 14.81
C HIS A 22 1.38 0.66 13.40
N HIS A 23 1.61 1.94 13.12
CA HIS A 23 1.56 2.50 11.77
C HIS A 23 2.96 2.55 11.16
N GLU A 24 3.05 2.24 9.87
CA GLU A 24 4.23 2.46 9.04
C GLU A 24 3.82 3.37 7.88
N VAL A 25 4.47 4.52 7.73
CA VAL A 25 4.19 5.45 6.63
C VAL A 25 4.98 5.01 5.41
N GLU A 26 4.29 4.76 4.31
CA GLU A 26 4.90 4.26 3.07
C GLU A 26 4.50 5.07 1.84
N LEU A 27 5.34 4.97 0.80
CA LEU A 27 4.98 5.40 -0.54
C LEU A 27 4.23 4.26 -1.25
N VAL A 28 2.98 4.51 -1.62
CA VAL A 28 2.20 3.59 -2.44
C VAL A 28 2.36 3.99 -3.91
N VAL A 29 2.72 3.03 -4.75
CA VAL A 29 2.80 3.18 -6.22
C VAL A 29 1.63 2.41 -6.84
N ALA A 30 0.69 3.13 -7.45
CA ALA A 30 -0.41 2.51 -8.19
C ALA A 30 0.04 2.20 -9.62
N ILE A 31 -0.10 0.96 -10.07
CA ILE A 31 0.22 0.53 -11.44
C ILE A 31 -1.00 0.76 -12.34
N GLY A 32 -0.81 1.45 -13.46
CA GLY A 32 -1.89 1.85 -14.37
C GLY A 32 -2.00 1.05 -15.67
N ARG A 33 -0.94 0.32 -16.02
CA ARG A 33 -0.89 -0.53 -17.21
C ARG A 33 0.05 -1.71 -16.95
N ASP A 34 -0.23 -2.82 -17.63
CA ASP A 34 0.60 -4.02 -17.51
C ASP A 34 2.00 -3.79 -18.06
N ALA A 35 2.98 -4.44 -17.44
CA ALA A 35 4.33 -4.52 -17.97
C ALA A 35 4.36 -5.45 -19.20
N PRO A 36 5.25 -5.20 -20.18
CA PRO A 36 5.55 -6.20 -21.20
C PRO A 36 6.09 -7.48 -20.55
N ALA A 37 5.95 -8.62 -21.25
CA ALA A 37 6.48 -9.88 -20.76
C ALA A 37 8.01 -9.83 -20.65
N GLY A 38 8.55 -10.36 -19.55
CA GLY A 38 9.99 -10.41 -19.27
C GLY A 38 10.45 -9.32 -18.29
N GLU A 39 11.75 -9.07 -18.27
CA GLU A 39 12.33 -8.02 -17.42
C GLU A 39 12.06 -6.62 -17.99
N LEU A 40 11.66 -5.70 -17.12
CA LEU A 40 11.45 -4.30 -17.45
C LEU A 40 12.73 -3.51 -17.20
N ALA A 41 13.17 -2.73 -18.18
CA ALA A 41 14.26 -1.78 -17.95
C ALA A 41 13.79 -0.70 -16.96
N VAL A 42 14.64 -0.37 -15.98
CA VAL A 42 14.30 0.61 -14.92
C VAL A 42 13.85 1.96 -15.51
N ALA A 43 14.44 2.39 -16.62
CA ALA A 43 14.08 3.64 -17.29
C ALA A 43 12.65 3.67 -17.86
N ASP A 44 12.03 2.50 -18.08
CA ASP A 44 10.67 2.37 -18.63
C ASP A 44 9.60 2.23 -17.52
N ALA A 45 10.02 2.10 -16.25
CA ALA A 45 9.13 1.80 -15.13
C ALA A 45 8.09 2.90 -14.86
N ASP A 46 8.52 4.16 -14.86
CA ASP A 46 7.65 5.32 -14.57
C ASP A 46 6.46 5.39 -15.51
N ALA A 47 6.63 4.96 -16.75
CA ALA A 47 5.57 5.01 -17.73
C ALA A 47 4.45 3.99 -17.42
N LEU A 48 4.70 2.97 -16.58
CA LEU A 48 3.68 2.03 -16.10
C LEU A 48 2.89 2.55 -14.88
N VAL A 49 3.37 3.59 -14.21
CA VAL A 49 2.78 4.12 -12.97
C VAL A 49 1.56 4.98 -13.29
N TYR A 50 0.44 4.68 -12.63
CA TYR A 50 -0.77 5.51 -12.64
C TYR A 50 -0.62 6.73 -11.74
N GLY A 51 -0.04 6.53 -10.56
CA GLY A 51 0.15 7.60 -9.58
C GLY A 51 0.77 7.12 -8.29
N TYR A 52 0.93 8.07 -7.39
CA TYR A 52 1.57 7.88 -6.09
C TYR A 52 0.63 8.34 -4.98
N ALA A 53 0.71 7.70 -3.81
CA ALA A 53 -0.02 8.10 -2.62
C ALA A 53 0.80 7.84 -1.35
N VAL A 54 0.36 8.44 -0.24
CA VAL A 54 0.81 8.05 1.09
C VAL A 54 -0.03 6.86 1.55
N GLY A 55 0.63 5.78 1.95
CA GLY A 55 0.00 4.61 2.58
C GLY A 55 0.34 4.55 4.06
N LEU A 56 -0.58 3.97 4.83
CA LEU A 56 -0.32 3.53 6.19
C LEU A 56 -0.40 2.00 6.22
N ASP A 57 0.74 1.34 6.32
CA ASP A 57 0.77 -0.10 6.57
C ASP A 57 0.61 -0.35 8.08
N LEU A 58 -0.50 -0.97 8.45
CA LEU A 58 -0.84 -1.21 9.85
C LEU A 58 -0.39 -2.62 10.24
N THR A 59 0.55 -2.72 11.16
CA THR A 59 1.15 -3.99 11.56
C THR A 59 0.84 -4.33 13.01
N ARG A 60 0.38 -5.55 13.24
CA ARG A 60 0.23 -6.15 14.58
C ARG A 60 1.59 -6.71 15.01
N ARG A 61 2.32 -6.01 15.87
CA ARG A 61 3.72 -6.30 16.21
C ARG A 61 3.90 -7.48 17.16
N ASP A 62 2.84 -7.82 17.86
CA ASP A 62 2.76 -8.92 18.83
C ASP A 62 2.23 -10.22 18.21
N LEU A 63 2.12 -10.27 16.88
CA LEU A 63 1.68 -11.43 16.09
C LEU A 63 2.67 -11.80 14.98
#